data_AF-A0AAE0NK62-F1
#
_entry.id   AF-A0AAE0NK62-F1
#
_cell.length_a   1.000
_cell.length_b   1.000
_cell.length_c   1.000
_cell.angle_alpha   90.00
_cell.angle_beta   90.00
_cell.angle_gamma   90.00
#
_symmetry.space_group_name_H-M   'P 1'
#
loop_
_entity.id
_entity.type
_entity.pdbx_description
1 polymer ?
#
loop_
_entity_poly.entity_id
_entity_poly.type
_entity_poly.pdbx_seq_one_letter_code
_entity_poly.pdbx_strand_id
1 'polypeptide(L)'
;MFFDTSHNTRHAVLANVYTAFVETATKMWAYARCLGSASAVPARSAAGAGAGANGSSSRRPAAAAAMPGTPLLIDTIRRLINVAFLLLASRSRKLRNPGYSFAVDKAQLAWLATVACRQVLVKKQTGYGKVIAWLEQQTRKLSGHKDVDCVALVRVVKAAAASSAAGVPAKPWWT
;
A
#
# COMPACT_ATOMS: atom_id res chain seq x y z
N MET A 1 16.57 4.35 14.83
CA MET A 1 16.41 4.66 13.39
C MET A 1 16.37 3.36 12.57
N PHE A 2 15.18 2.79 12.31
CA PHE A 2 15.03 1.45 11.68
C PHE A 2 15.46 1.35 10.20
N PHE A 3 15.56 2.49 9.53
CA PHE A 3 15.97 2.57 8.13
C PHE A 3 17.44 2.97 7.97
N ASP A 4 18.19 3.07 9.06
CA ASP A 4 19.58 3.49 9.00
C ASP A 4 20.49 2.29 8.76
N THR A 5 21.17 2.30 7.62
CA THR A 5 22.13 1.27 7.22
C THR A 5 23.48 1.38 7.94
N SER A 6 23.74 2.47 8.68
CA SER A 6 24.92 2.56 9.54
C SER A 6 24.76 1.73 10.82
N HIS A 7 23.52 1.60 11.31
CA HIS A 7 23.19 0.92 12.57
C HIS A 7 22.43 -0.39 12.38
N ASN A 8 21.93 -0.67 11.17
CA ASN A 8 21.18 -1.88 10.87
C ASN A 8 21.73 -2.55 9.62
N THR A 9 21.64 -3.87 9.58
CA THR A 9 21.97 -4.62 8.37
C THR A 9 21.04 -4.21 7.23
N ARG A 10 21.56 -4.22 6.00
CA ARG A 10 20.75 -3.94 4.79
C ARG A 10 19.50 -4.82 4.73
N HIS A 11 19.64 -6.10 5.12
CA HIS A 11 18.51 -7.03 5.19
C HIS A 11 17.42 -6.54 6.15
N ALA A 12 17.78 -6.11 7.36
CA ALA A 12 16.83 -5.58 8.33
C ALA A 12 16.14 -4.30 7.82
N VAL A 13 16.89 -3.39 7.21
CA VAL A 13 16.33 -2.17 6.61
C VAL A 13 15.32 -2.50 5.50
N LEU A 14 15.65 -3.42 4.59
CA LEU A 14 14.75 -3.85 3.52
C LEU A 14 13.48 -4.53 4.07
N ALA A 15 13.62 -5.34 5.12
CA ALA A 15 12.48 -5.95 5.80
C ALA A 15 11.57 -4.89 6.45
N ASN A 16 12.16 -3.92 7.16
CA ASN A 16 11.43 -2.82 7.80
C ASN A 16 10.69 -1.97 6.76
N VAL A 17 11.34 -1.67 5.63
CA VAL A 17 10.73 -0.95 4.51
C VAL A 17 9.52 -1.72 3.97
N TYR A 18 9.68 -3.01 3.72
CA TYR A 18 8.60 -3.86 3.22
C TYR A 18 7.41 -3.90 4.18
N THR A 19 7.66 -4.16 5.47
CA THR A 19 6.61 -4.18 6.50
C THR A 19 5.88 -2.84 6.58
N ALA A 20 6.60 -1.72 6.56
CA ALA A 20 6.00 -0.38 6.55
C ALA A 20 5.11 -0.15 5.31
N PHE A 21 5.49 -0.66 4.14
CA PHE A 21 4.63 -0.61 2.96
C PHE A 21 3.43 -1.54 3.06
N VAL A 22 3.54 -2.73 3.67
CA VAL A 22 2.39 -3.63 3.91
C VAL A 22 1.36 -2.94 4.80
N GLU A 23 1.81 -2.31 5.90
CA GLU A 23 0.94 -1.52 6.79
C GLU A 23 0.29 -0.34 6.05
N THR A 24 1.08 0.39 5.27
CA THR A 24 0.59 1.55 4.50
C THR A 24 -0.43 1.11 3.45
N ALA A 25 -0.19 0.02 2.74
CA ALA A 25 -1.12 -0.54 1.77
C ALA A 25 -2.41 -1.04 2.45
N THR A 26 -2.31 -1.62 3.64
CA THR A 26 -3.47 -2.05 4.44
C THR A 26 -4.33 -0.86 4.85
N LYS A 27 -3.71 0.23 5.32
CA LYS A 27 -4.40 1.49 5.62
C LYS A 27 -5.03 2.11 4.37
N MET A 28 -4.30 2.16 3.26
CA MET A 28 -4.79 2.68 1.98
C MET A 28 -6.03 1.91 1.50
N TRP A 29 -6.01 0.58 1.59
CA TRP A 29 -7.16 -0.26 1.27
C TRP A 29 -8.36 0.02 2.19
N ALA A 30 -8.13 0.13 3.50
CA ALA A 30 -9.18 0.46 4.46
C ALA A 30 -9.83 1.83 4.17
N TYR A 31 -9.02 2.85 3.87
CA TYR A 31 -9.51 4.17 3.48
C TYR A 31 -10.30 4.14 2.17
N ALA A 32 -9.78 3.47 1.14
CA ALA A 32 -10.47 3.32 -0.14
C ALA A 32 -11.87 2.71 0.03
N ARG A 33 -12.01 1.75 0.95
CA ARG A 33 -13.29 1.13 1.29
C ARG A 33 -14.25 2.10 1.99
N CYS A 34 -13.75 2.89 2.95
CA CYS A 34 -14.56 3.87 3.68
C CYS A 34 -15.01 5.05 2.81
N LEU A 35 -14.22 5.44 1.81
CA LEU A 35 -14.59 6.49 0.85
C LEU A 35 -15.72 6.05 -0.08
N GLY A 36 -15.71 4.79 -0.53
CA GLY A 36 -16.79 4.23 -1.34
C GLY A 36 -18.15 4.14 -0.61
N SER A 37 -18.15 4.07 0.73
CA SER A 37 -19.37 4.13 1.55
C SER A 37 -19.86 5.56 1.84
N ALA A 38 -18.99 6.57 1.79
CA ALA A 38 -19.33 7.96 2.10
C ALA A 38 -19.83 8.76 0.88
N SER A 39 -19.61 8.26 -0.34
CA SER A 39 -20.07 8.90 -1.58
C SER A 39 -21.55 8.61 -1.93
N ALA A 40 -22.30 7.96 -1.04
CA ALA A 40 -23.76 7.91 -1.16
C ALA A 40 -24.33 9.26 -0.69
N VAL A 41 -24.17 10.31 -1.51
CA VAL A 41 -24.99 11.51 -1.39
C VAL A 41 -26.44 11.04 -1.56
N PRO A 42 -27.33 11.21 -0.55
CA PRO A 42 -28.73 11.02 -0.80
C PRO A 42 -29.11 12.13 -1.77
N ALA A 43 -29.40 11.75 -3.01
CA ALA A 43 -30.01 12.65 -3.97
C ALA A 43 -31.21 13.28 -3.27
N ARG A 44 -31.09 14.57 -2.94
CA ARG A 44 -32.15 15.37 -2.35
C ARG A 44 -33.26 15.38 -3.39
N SER A 45 -34.29 14.58 -3.14
CA SER A 45 -35.51 14.53 -3.93
C SER A 45 -36.16 15.91 -3.89
N ALA A 46 -35.92 16.71 -4.93
CA ALA A 46 -36.75 17.84 -5.28
C ALA A 46 -37.78 17.35 -6.31
N ALA A 47 -38.88 16.79 -5.82
CA ALA A 47 -40.13 16.67 -6.56
C ALA A 47 -41.26 16.48 -5.54
N GLY A 48 -42.20 17.42 -5.55
CA GLY A 48 -43.34 17.43 -4.67
C GLY A 48 -44.43 16.43 -5.03
N ALA A 49 -45.38 16.33 -4.10
CA ALA A 49 -46.76 15.89 -4.23
C ALA A 49 -47.05 14.42 -4.60
N GLY A 50 -47.86 13.77 -3.75
CA GLY A 50 -48.73 12.66 -4.15
C GLY A 50 -48.75 11.49 -3.18
N ALA A 51 -49.83 11.37 -2.42
CA ALA A 51 -50.17 10.23 -1.58
C ALA A 51 -50.46 8.96 -2.41
N GLY A 52 -50.19 7.77 -1.82
CA GLY A 52 -50.65 6.49 -2.37
C GLY A 52 -49.80 5.31 -1.91
N ALA A 53 -50.31 4.54 -0.94
CA ALA A 53 -49.71 3.32 -0.44
C ALA A 53 -49.74 2.19 -1.49
N ASN A 54 -48.64 1.42 -1.62
CA ASN A 54 -48.72 -0.04 -1.50
C ASN A 54 -47.32 -0.67 -1.31
N GLY A 55 -47.28 -1.67 -0.44
CA GLY A 55 -46.08 -2.43 -0.14
C GLY A 55 -45.73 -3.42 -1.26
N SER A 56 -44.48 -3.39 -1.70
CA SER A 56 -43.82 -4.56 -2.27
C SER A 56 -42.32 -4.43 -2.04
N SER A 57 -41.78 -5.41 -1.33
CA SER A 57 -40.37 -5.61 -1.00
C SER A 57 -39.55 -5.70 -2.28
N SER A 58 -39.05 -4.55 -2.75
CA SER A 58 -38.03 -4.47 -3.79
C SER A 58 -36.67 -4.52 -3.10
N ARG A 59 -35.99 -5.68 -3.19
CA ARG A 59 -34.57 -5.80 -2.85
C ARG A 59 -33.79 -4.80 -3.69
N ARG A 60 -33.50 -3.65 -3.09
CA ARG A 60 -32.55 -2.67 -3.60
C ARG A 60 -31.23 -3.40 -3.89
N PRO A 61 -30.67 -3.35 -5.11
CA PRO A 61 -29.33 -3.83 -5.32
C PRO A 61 -28.41 -2.94 -4.48
N ALA A 62 -27.56 -3.57 -3.65
CA ALA A 62 -26.52 -2.88 -2.92
C ALA A 62 -25.65 -2.14 -3.95
N ALA A 63 -25.83 -0.82 -4.04
CA ALA A 63 -25.00 0.04 -4.86
C ALA A 63 -23.56 -0.18 -4.41
N ALA A 64 -22.79 -0.86 -5.25
CA ALA A 64 -21.39 -1.16 -5.03
C ALA A 64 -20.69 0.15 -4.70
N ALA A 65 -20.20 0.26 -3.46
CA ALA A 65 -19.38 1.34 -2.97
C ALA A 65 -18.43 1.80 -4.08
N ALA A 66 -18.60 3.03 -4.58
CA ALA A 66 -17.87 3.51 -5.74
C ALA A 66 -16.38 3.51 -5.39
N MET A 67 -15.68 2.46 -5.84
CA MET A 67 -14.27 2.31 -5.56
C MET A 67 -13.51 3.47 -6.19
N PRO A 68 -12.45 3.99 -5.53
CA PRO A 68 -11.58 4.96 -6.17
C PRO A 68 -11.10 4.39 -7.50
N GLY A 69 -11.22 5.19 -8.56
CA GLY A 69 -10.86 4.77 -9.90
C GLY A 69 -9.45 4.18 -9.93
N THR A 70 -9.27 3.09 -10.68
CA THR A 70 -7.97 2.46 -10.94
C THR A 70 -6.80 3.45 -11.13
N PRO A 71 -6.91 4.53 -11.93
CA PRO A 71 -5.81 5.48 -12.11
C PRO A 71 -5.39 6.18 -10.81
N LEU A 72 -6.35 6.58 -9.96
CA LEU A 72 -6.06 7.28 -8.71
C LEU A 72 -5.22 6.40 -7.77
N LEU A 73 -5.55 5.10 -7.67
CA LEU A 73 -4.79 4.16 -6.83
C LEU A 73 -3.37 3.95 -7.36
N ILE A 74 -3.21 3.78 -8.68
CA ILE A 74 -1.90 3.64 -9.31
C ILE A 74 -1.04 4.87 -9.04
N ASP A 75 -1.58 6.07 -9.23
CA ASP A 75 -0.85 7.31 -9.00
C ASP A 75 -0.55 7.55 -7.53
N THR A 76 -1.45 7.15 -6.63
CA THR A 76 -1.21 7.15 -5.19
C THR A 76 -0.01 6.26 -4.84
N ILE A 77 0.05 5.03 -5.36
CA ILE A 77 1.16 4.11 -5.11
C ILE A 77 2.48 4.68 -5.67
N ARG A 78 2.48 5.25 -6.88
CA ARG A 78 3.66 5.91 -7.46
C ARG A 78 4.15 7.07 -6.61
N ARG A 79 3.24 7.95 -6.18
CA ARG A 79 3.57 9.10 -5.32
C ARG A 79 4.09 8.64 -3.97
N LEU A 80 3.49 7.62 -3.38
CA LEU A 80 3.93 7.04 -2.11
C LEU A 80 5.37 6.52 -2.20
N ILE A 81 5.74 5.81 -3.27
CA ILE A 81 7.11 5.33 -3.50
C ILE A 81 8.09 6.52 -3.60
N ASN A 82 7.72 7.55 -4.37
CA ASN A 82 8.57 8.73 -4.56
C ASN A 82 8.79 9.48 -3.24
N VAL A 83 7.71 9.77 -2.50
CA VAL A 83 7.79 10.48 -1.23
C VAL A 83 8.55 9.67 -0.19
N ALA A 84 8.32 8.36 -0.10
CA ALA A 84 9.08 7.49 0.80
C ALA A 84 10.58 7.53 0.49
N PHE A 85 10.97 7.43 -0.79
CA PHE A 85 12.37 7.54 -1.19
C PHE A 85 12.96 8.90 -0.82
N LEU A 86 12.25 9.99 -1.13
CA LEU A 86 12.70 11.34 -0.79
C LEU A 86 12.87 11.50 0.73
N LEU A 87 11.90 11.06 1.54
CA LEU A 87 11.98 11.17 3.00
C LEU A 87 13.16 10.39 3.58
N LEU A 88 13.42 9.19 3.08
CA LEU A 88 14.49 8.32 3.57
C LEU A 88 15.87 8.74 3.05
N ALA A 89 16.00 9.09 1.76
CA ALA A 89 17.28 9.46 1.16
C ALA A 89 17.64 10.96 1.32
N SER A 90 16.72 11.81 1.78
CA SER A 90 16.90 13.27 1.79
C SER A 90 18.10 13.77 2.59
N ARG A 91 18.67 14.88 2.11
CA ARG A 91 19.68 15.67 2.83
C ARG A 91 19.16 16.21 4.17
N SER A 92 17.88 16.60 4.26
CA SER A 92 17.26 17.05 5.52
C SER A 92 17.35 15.98 6.61
N ARG A 93 17.09 14.71 6.27
CA ARG A 93 17.19 13.61 7.22
C ARG A 93 18.63 13.38 7.69
N LYS A 94 19.60 13.46 6.78
CA LYS A 94 21.04 13.35 7.08
C LYS A 94 21.53 14.49 7.99
N LEU A 95 21.09 15.72 7.76
CA LEU A 95 21.47 16.88 8.58
C LEU A 95 20.93 16.77 10.02
N ARG A 96 19.71 16.25 10.18
CA ARG A 96 19.10 16.06 11.51
C ARG A 96 19.69 14.90 12.29
N ASN A 97 20.36 13.95 11.63
CA ASN A 97 20.87 12.74 12.24
C ASN A 97 22.29 12.48 11.68
N PRO A 98 23.32 13.11 12.27
CA PRO A 98 24.71 12.87 11.89
C PRO A 98 25.04 11.37 11.91
N GLY A 99 25.66 10.85 10.85
CA GLY A 99 25.95 9.42 10.70
C GLY A 99 24.85 8.59 10.03
N TYR A 100 23.68 9.19 9.74
CA TYR A 100 22.60 8.49 9.04
C TYR A 100 22.97 8.13 7.60
N SER A 101 22.81 6.85 7.26
CA SER A 101 23.00 6.34 5.91
C SER A 101 21.81 5.54 5.43
N PHE A 102 21.40 5.73 4.18
CA PHE A 102 20.35 4.96 3.54
C PHE A 102 20.85 4.37 2.22
N ALA A 103 21.45 3.18 2.31
CA ALA A 103 22.00 2.45 1.16
C ALA A 103 20.97 1.52 0.49
N VAL A 104 19.79 2.06 0.15
CA VAL A 104 18.74 1.34 -0.59
C VAL A 104 18.34 2.17 -1.80
N ASP A 105 18.42 1.56 -2.99
CA ASP A 105 18.10 2.24 -4.23
C ASP A 105 16.59 2.42 -4.43
N LYS A 106 16.23 3.44 -5.22
CA LYS A 106 14.83 3.72 -5.56
C LYS A 106 14.16 2.53 -6.25
N ALA A 107 14.89 1.79 -7.09
CA ALA A 107 14.38 0.59 -7.76
C ALA A 107 14.04 -0.52 -6.75
N GLN A 108 14.90 -0.74 -5.76
CA GLN A 108 14.66 -1.71 -4.68
C GLN A 108 13.47 -1.30 -3.82
N LEU A 109 13.40 -0.01 -3.45
CA LEU A 109 12.28 0.55 -2.69
C LEU A 109 10.95 0.38 -3.46
N ALA A 110 10.95 0.71 -4.75
CA ALA A 110 9.78 0.56 -5.62
C ALA A 110 9.37 -0.91 -5.74
N TRP A 111 10.33 -1.83 -5.89
CA TRP A 111 10.05 -3.25 -5.96
C TRP A 111 9.36 -3.73 -4.69
N LEU A 112 9.91 -3.40 -3.51
CA LEU A 112 9.32 -3.77 -2.22
C LEU A 112 7.91 -3.22 -2.05
N ALA A 113 7.69 -1.95 -2.42
CA ALA A 113 6.38 -1.33 -2.36
C ALA A 113 5.36 -2.04 -3.28
N THR A 114 5.75 -2.37 -4.52
CA THR A 114 4.85 -3.07 -5.46
C THR A 114 4.45 -4.45 -4.95
N VAL A 115 5.40 -5.19 -4.38
CA VAL A 115 5.15 -6.53 -3.81
C VAL A 115 4.27 -6.43 -2.56
N ALA A 116 4.53 -5.47 -1.67
CA ALA A 116 3.71 -5.23 -0.48
C ALA A 116 2.26 -4.85 -0.83
N CYS A 117 2.07 -3.89 -1.73
CA CYS A 117 0.73 -3.50 -2.21
C CYS A 117 0.00 -4.68 -2.85
N ARG A 118 0.70 -5.49 -3.67
CA ARG A 118 0.11 -6.66 -4.30
C ARG A 118 -0.35 -7.68 -3.26
N GLN A 119 0.48 -7.98 -2.26
CA GLN A 119 0.15 -8.96 -1.22
C GLN A 119 -1.13 -8.58 -0.46
N VAL A 120 -1.32 -7.29 -0.16
CA VAL A 120 -2.52 -6.80 0.51
C VAL A 120 -3.73 -6.88 -0.42
N LEU A 121 -3.61 -6.37 -1.65
CA LEU A 121 -4.74 -6.28 -2.59
C LEU A 121 -5.21 -7.63 -3.12
N VAL A 122 -4.31 -8.61 -3.31
CA VAL A 122 -4.69 -9.97 -3.72
C VAL A 122 -5.57 -10.65 -2.67
N LYS A 123 -5.29 -10.44 -1.38
CA LYS A 123 -6.13 -10.96 -0.28
C LYS A 123 -7.51 -10.30 -0.19
N LYS A 124 -7.72 -9.19 -0.92
CA LYS A 124 -8.87 -8.29 -0.82
C LYS A 124 -9.45 -7.95 -2.21
N GLN A 125 -9.39 -8.91 -3.14
CA GLN A 125 -9.44 -8.73 -4.59
C GLN A 125 -10.63 -7.96 -5.19
N THR A 126 -11.79 -7.89 -4.52
CA THR A 126 -13.02 -7.34 -5.13
C THR A 126 -12.75 -5.93 -5.68
N GLY A 127 -12.81 -5.75 -7.01
CA GLY A 127 -12.61 -4.47 -7.70
C GLY A 127 -11.17 -4.00 -7.96
N TYR A 128 -10.12 -4.69 -7.47
CA TYR A 128 -8.72 -4.25 -7.63
C TYR A 128 -7.95 -4.94 -8.78
N GLY A 129 -8.61 -5.78 -9.59
CA GLY A 129 -7.93 -6.62 -10.60
C GLY A 129 -6.97 -5.85 -11.52
N LYS A 130 -7.37 -4.68 -12.02
CA LYS A 130 -6.52 -3.84 -12.88
C LYS A 130 -5.28 -3.29 -12.16
N VAL A 131 -5.43 -2.92 -10.88
CA VAL A 131 -4.31 -2.45 -10.05
C VAL A 131 -3.35 -3.60 -9.74
N ILE A 132 -3.88 -4.79 -9.45
CA ILE A 132 -3.07 -6.00 -9.22
C ILE A 132 -2.26 -6.36 -10.47
N ALA A 133 -2.91 -6.37 -11.64
CA ALA A 133 -2.22 -6.64 -12.91
C ALA A 133 -1.12 -5.61 -13.19
N TRP A 134 -1.39 -4.33 -12.94
CA TRP A 134 -0.38 -3.28 -13.05
C TRP A 134 0.80 -3.50 -12.08
N LEU A 135 0.52 -3.85 -10.82
CA LEU A 135 1.55 -4.15 -9.83
C LEU A 135 2.43 -5.34 -10.26
N GLU A 136 1.83 -6.41 -10.77
CA GLU A 136 2.57 -7.56 -11.29
C GLU A 136 3.48 -7.18 -12.46
N GLN A 137 2.97 -6.37 -13.39
CA GLN A 137 3.78 -5.85 -14.48
C GLN A 137 4.95 -4.98 -13.98
N GLN A 138 4.72 -4.13 -12.98
CA GLN A 138 5.79 -3.32 -12.38
C GLN A 138 6.82 -4.20 -11.66
N THR A 139 6.39 -5.22 -10.91
CA THR A 139 7.31 -6.15 -10.25
C THR A 139 8.19 -6.86 -11.28
N ARG A 140 7.62 -7.34 -12.40
CA ARG A 140 8.39 -7.96 -13.49
C ARG A 140 9.39 -6.97 -14.11
N LYS A 141 8.95 -5.74 -14.41
CA LYS A 141 9.82 -4.70 -14.98
C LYS A 141 10.99 -4.35 -14.06
N LEU A 142 10.72 -4.17 -12.77
CA LEU A 142 11.75 -3.84 -11.77
C LEU A 142 12.69 -5.02 -11.51
N SER A 143 12.23 -6.25 -11.72
CA SER A 143 13.06 -7.44 -11.55
C SER A 143 14.15 -7.59 -12.60
N GLY A 144 14.01 -6.93 -13.76
CA GLY A 144 15.05 -6.86 -14.79
C GLY A 144 16.05 -5.73 -14.59
N HIS A 145 15.91 -4.93 -13.53
CA HIS A 145 16.80 -3.79 -13.28
C HIS A 145 18.10 -4.26 -12.61
N LYS A 146 19.25 -3.82 -13.13
CA LYS A 146 20.58 -4.24 -12.66
C LYS A 146 20.82 -4.02 -11.16
N ASP A 147 20.22 -2.98 -10.59
CA ASP A 147 20.39 -2.61 -9.18
C ASP A 147 19.44 -3.37 -8.24
N VAL A 148 18.64 -4.30 -8.77
CA VAL A 148 17.66 -5.08 -8.00
C VAL A 148 18.11 -6.53 -7.93
N ASP A 149 18.76 -6.91 -6.82
CA ASP A 149 18.96 -8.31 -6.47
C ASP A 149 17.64 -8.93 -6.03
N CYS A 150 16.88 -9.43 -7.00
CA CYS A 150 15.56 -9.99 -6.80
C CYS A 150 15.59 -11.20 -5.86
N VAL A 151 16.65 -12.01 -5.92
CA VAL A 151 16.76 -13.21 -5.09
C VAL A 151 16.89 -12.81 -3.63
N ALA A 152 17.74 -11.82 -3.33
CA ALA A 152 17.87 -11.27 -1.98
C ALA A 152 16.56 -10.62 -1.50
N LEU A 153 15.90 -9.80 -2.33
CA LEU A 153 14.64 -9.15 -1.94
C LEU A 153 13.49 -10.15 -1.71
N VAL A 154 13.40 -11.21 -2.51
CA VAL A 154 12.40 -12.27 -2.30
C VAL A 154 12.65 -13.00 -0.98
N ARG A 155 13.92 -13.28 -0.62
CA ARG A 155 14.25 -13.89 0.68
C ARG A 155 13.83 -13.00 1.84
N VAL A 156 14.12 -11.70 1.76
CA VAL A 156 13.70 -10.69 2.75
C VAL A 156 12.18 -10.71 2.92
N VAL A 157 11.43 -10.63 1.81
CA VAL A 157 9.97 -10.61 1.81
C VAL A 157 9.39 -11.89 2.41
N LYS A 158 9.90 -13.06 2.02
CA LYS A 158 9.45 -14.35 2.55
C LYS A 158 9.70 -14.45 4.06
N ALA A 159 10.89 -14.06 4.51
CA ALA A 159 11.23 -14.04 5.93
C ALA A 159 10.31 -13.09 6.72
N ALA A 160 10.12 -11.86 6.24
CA ALA A 160 9.25 -10.89 6.88
C ALA A 160 7.77 -11.33 6.92
N ALA A 161 7.29 -11.94 5.83
CA ALA A 161 5.93 -12.49 5.76
C ALA A 161 5.75 -13.69 6.71
N ALA A 162 6.75 -14.55 6.85
CA ALA A 162 6.75 -15.66 7.80
C ALA A 162 6.72 -15.16 9.25
N SER A 163 7.53 -14.14 9.58
CA SER A 163 7.50 -13.50 10.91
C SER A 163 6.13 -12.85 11.20
N SER A 164 5.49 -12.23 10.21
CA SER A 164 4.13 -11.69 10.35
C SER A 164 3.06 -12.77 10.51
N ALA A 165 3.22 -13.93 9.86
CA ALA A 165 2.28 -15.05 9.97
C ALA A 165 2.42 -15.83 11.29
N ALA A 166 3.61 -15.85 11.88
CA ALA A 166 3.89 -16.50 13.17
C ALA A 166 3.28 -15.75 14.37
N GLY A 167 2.61 -14.61 14.16
CA GLY A 167 2.01 -13.83 15.25
C GLY A 167 3.03 -13.25 16.22
N VAL A 168 4.33 -13.33 15.91
CA VAL A 168 5.38 -12.67 16.68
C VAL A 168 5.13 -11.17 16.51
N PRO A 169 4.72 -10.44 17.56
CA PRO A 169 4.50 -9.02 17.43
C PRO A 169 5.83 -8.41 17.00
N ALA A 170 5.82 -7.71 15.87
CA ALA A 170 6.92 -6.81 15.55
C ALA A 170 7.13 -5.95 16.78
N LYS A 171 8.32 -6.03 17.38
CA LYS A 171 8.64 -5.29 18.60
C LYS A 171 8.18 -3.85 18.39
N PRO A 172 7.30 -3.32 19.24
CA PRO A 172 6.80 -1.98 19.04
C PRO A 172 7.97 -1.01 18.99
N TRP A 173 7.88 0.01 18.14
CA TRP A 173 8.98 0.91 17.82
C TRP A 173 9.47 1.79 18.99
N TRP A 174 8.95 1.59 20.20
CA TRP A 174 9.27 2.29 21.45
C TRP A 174 9.92 1.40 22.54
N THR A 175 10.32 0.16 22.21
CA THR A 175 11.08 -0.74 23.11
C THR A 175 12.44 -1.09 22.54
#